data_AF-A0A4P8TX39-F1
#
_entry.id   AF-A0A4P8TX39-F1
#
_cell.length_a   1.000
_cell.length_b   1.000
_cell.length_c   1.000
_cell.angle_alpha   90.00
_cell.angle_beta   90.00
_cell.angle_gamma   90.00
#
_symmetry.space_group_name_H-M   'P 1'
#
loop_
_entity.id
_entity.type
_entity.pdbx_description
1 polymer ?
#
loop_
_entity_poly.entity_id
_entity_poly.type
_entity_poly.pdbx_seq_one_letter_code
_entity_poly.pdbx_strand_id
1 'polypeptide(L)'
;MSEQKQNQNPKTKPRFPTTPEQVNSGLVEMAKKNDELEDKIKSQRRQLLGCIIGIGVLGTAVAVLGGIIGLMPKVEYFQTVNNEVICKINPNDNPAFTDVNVAEFASEGLLNAYSLDYQNADADINNTLRRYFTDRGRESFITTLRQSGLIDQIRNNFLVLRTSKLQTPEVAKNNGIEPYRVCRRLSILRECSDDQIKIYP
;
A
#
# COMPACT_ATOMS: atom_id res chain seq x y z
N MET A 1 -49.86 -15.89 -32.17
CA MET A 1 -49.56 -17.30 -31.81
C MET A 1 -49.54 -17.36 -30.28
N SER A 2 -50.70 -17.49 -29.62
CA SER A 2 -51.36 -18.77 -29.25
C SER A 2 -50.44 -19.58 -28.33
N GLU A 3 -50.75 -19.93 -27.08
CA GLU A 3 -52.00 -20.26 -26.37
C GLU A 3 -51.66 -20.25 -24.85
N GLN A 4 -52.49 -19.70 -23.95
CA GLN A 4 -53.54 -20.43 -23.21
C GLN A 4 -52.96 -21.68 -22.51
N LYS A 5 -52.93 -21.84 -21.18
CA LYS A 5 -54.09 -22.23 -20.34
C LYS A 5 -53.61 -22.62 -18.92
N GLN A 6 -54.30 -22.18 -17.85
CA GLN A 6 -55.36 -22.93 -17.14
C GLN A 6 -54.76 -23.68 -15.93
N ASN A 7 -54.93 -23.13 -14.72
CA ASN A 7 -56.09 -23.41 -13.86
C ASN A 7 -56.25 -24.89 -13.56
N GLN A 8 -55.84 -25.31 -12.36
CA GLN A 8 -56.73 -25.95 -11.39
C GLN A 8 -55.92 -26.38 -10.17
N ASN A 9 -56.11 -25.66 -9.06
CA ASN A 9 -55.90 -26.22 -7.73
C ASN A 9 -57.27 -26.72 -7.24
N PRO A 10 -57.56 -28.03 -7.30
CA PRO A 10 -58.65 -28.57 -6.52
C PRO A 10 -58.15 -28.84 -5.09
N LYS A 11 -58.74 -28.11 -4.14
CA LYS A 11 -58.70 -28.44 -2.71
C LYS A 11 -59.13 -29.90 -2.51
N THR A 12 -58.22 -30.78 -2.14
CA THR A 12 -58.55 -32.16 -1.77
C THR A 12 -58.76 -32.24 -0.26
N LYS A 13 -60.03 -32.25 0.15
CA LYS A 13 -60.52 -32.49 1.52
C LYS A 13 -60.17 -33.93 1.94
N PRO A 14 -59.78 -34.23 3.20
CA PRO A 14 -59.55 -35.61 3.62
C PRO A 14 -60.87 -36.39 3.64
N ARG A 15 -60.94 -37.48 2.87
CA ARG A 15 -62.06 -38.44 2.88
C ARG A 15 -61.71 -39.57 3.84
N PHE A 16 -62.46 -39.70 4.93
CA PHE A 16 -62.35 -40.83 5.86
C PHE A 16 -62.83 -42.12 5.17
N PRO A 17 -62.07 -43.23 5.23
CA PRO A 17 -62.43 -44.49 4.58
C PRO A 17 -63.55 -45.23 5.35
N THR A 18 -64.56 -45.74 4.63
CA THR A 18 -65.82 -46.28 5.17
C THR A 18 -66.01 -47.79 4.99
N THR A 19 -64.96 -48.59 4.76
CA THR A 19 -65.02 -50.06 4.72
C THR A 19 -63.69 -50.70 5.11
N PRO A 20 -63.69 -51.83 5.87
CA PRO A 20 -62.47 -52.43 6.44
C PRO A 20 -61.45 -52.89 5.37
N GLU A 21 -61.91 -53.21 4.16
CA GLU A 21 -61.06 -53.63 3.05
C GLU A 21 -60.25 -52.46 2.44
N GLN A 22 -60.82 -51.25 2.37
CA GLN A 22 -60.11 -50.06 1.88
C GLN A 22 -59.15 -49.46 2.91
N VAL A 23 -59.43 -49.69 4.20
CA VAL A 23 -58.49 -49.34 5.28
C VAL A 23 -57.23 -50.18 5.19
N ASN A 24 -57.35 -51.49 4.91
CA ASN A 24 -56.21 -52.39 4.81
C ASN A 24 -55.35 -52.14 3.56
N SER A 25 -55.96 -51.86 2.40
CA SER A 25 -55.21 -51.53 1.18
C SER A 25 -54.53 -50.16 1.25
N GLY A 26 -55.21 -49.16 1.84
CA GLY A 26 -54.63 -47.85 2.12
C GLY A 26 -53.49 -47.91 3.14
N LEU A 27 -53.61 -48.77 4.16
CA LEU A 27 -52.56 -48.98 5.17
C LEU A 27 -51.30 -49.61 4.57
N VAL A 28 -51.45 -50.58 3.65
CA VAL A 28 -50.33 -51.21 2.94
C VAL A 28 -49.66 -50.23 1.97
N GLU A 29 -50.42 -49.38 1.29
CA GLU A 29 -49.85 -48.34 0.42
C GLU A 29 -49.08 -47.27 1.21
N MET A 30 -49.61 -46.85 2.35
CA MET A 30 -48.94 -45.90 3.24
C MET A 30 -47.69 -46.50 3.90
N ALA A 31 -47.72 -47.77 4.29
CA ALA A 31 -46.55 -48.48 4.81
C ALA A 31 -45.43 -48.55 3.75
N LYS A 32 -45.79 -48.87 2.50
CA LYS A 32 -44.83 -48.89 1.38
C LYS A 32 -44.23 -47.51 1.11
N LYS A 33 -45.03 -46.44 1.18
CA LYS A 33 -44.53 -45.06 1.02
C LYS A 33 -43.66 -44.64 2.20
N ASN A 34 -43.97 -45.07 3.43
CA ASN A 34 -43.13 -44.82 4.59
C ASN A 34 -41.76 -45.49 4.46
N ASP A 35 -41.71 -46.76 4.05
CA ASP A 35 -40.44 -47.46 3.81
C ASP A 35 -39.63 -46.79 2.68
N GLU A 36 -40.30 -46.39 1.59
CA GLU A 36 -39.66 -45.66 0.48
C GLU A 36 -39.12 -44.28 0.92
N LEU A 37 -39.84 -43.58 1.80
CA LEU A 37 -39.42 -42.30 2.38
C LEU A 37 -38.24 -42.49 3.33
N GLU A 38 -38.24 -43.53 4.16
CA GLU A 38 -37.12 -43.86 5.07
C GLU A 38 -35.84 -44.17 4.30
N ASP A 39 -35.94 -44.93 3.21
CA ASP A 39 -34.80 -45.23 2.34
C ASP A 39 -34.24 -43.98 1.64
N LYS A 40 -35.12 -43.09 1.16
CA LYS A 40 -34.72 -41.80 0.59
C LYS A 40 -34.07 -40.89 1.64
N ILE A 41 -34.60 -40.85 2.86
CA ILE A 41 -34.03 -40.08 3.97
C ILE A 41 -32.64 -40.61 4.35
N LYS A 42 -32.46 -41.93 4.39
CA LYS A 42 -31.17 -42.56 4.71
C LYS A 42 -30.10 -42.30 3.64
N SER A 43 -30.51 -42.36 2.37
CA SER A 43 -29.67 -42.00 1.22
C SER A 43 -29.25 -40.53 1.25
N GLN A 44 -30.20 -39.61 1.46
CA GLN A 44 -29.94 -38.18 1.56
C GLN A 44 -29.06 -37.82 2.76
N ARG A 45 -29.28 -38.43 3.94
CA ARG A 45 -28.44 -38.21 5.11
C ARG A 45 -27.00 -38.65 4.89
N ARG A 46 -26.78 -39.76 4.17
CA ARG A 46 -25.43 -40.25 3.84
C ARG A 46 -24.70 -39.32 2.88
N GLN A 47 -25.39 -38.77 1.88
CA GLN A 47 -24.82 -37.77 0.98
C GLN A 47 -24.53 -36.44 1.71
N LEU A 48 -25.44 -36.00 2.59
CA LEU A 48 -25.30 -34.77 3.35
C LEU A 48 -24.16 -34.84 4.38
N LEU A 49 -23.97 -36.00 5.03
CA LEU A 49 -22.80 -36.28 5.88
C LEU A 49 -21.49 -36.22 5.08
N GLY A 50 -21.47 -36.76 3.86
CA GLY A 50 -20.30 -36.67 2.98
C GLY A 50 -19.95 -35.23 2.62
N CYS A 51 -20.94 -34.40 2.29
CA CYS A 51 -20.72 -32.98 1.99
C CYS A 51 -20.20 -32.20 3.20
N ILE A 52 -20.72 -32.45 4.40
CA ILE A 52 -20.27 -31.77 5.63
C ILE A 52 -18.81 -32.12 5.94
N ILE A 53 -18.43 -33.39 5.82
CA ILE A 53 -17.05 -33.83 6.03
C ILE A 53 -16.13 -33.21 4.97
N GLY A 54 -16.55 -33.18 3.71
CA GLY A 54 -15.79 -32.55 2.62
C GLY A 54 -15.52 -31.06 2.84
N ILE A 55 -16.53 -30.31 3.27
CA ILE A 55 -16.40 -28.87 3.58
C ILE A 55 -15.48 -28.66 4.79
N GLY A 56 -15.56 -29.52 5.81
CA GLY A 56 -14.67 -29.46 6.98
C GLY A 56 -13.20 -29.68 6.63
N VAL A 57 -12.91 -30.67 5.77
CA VAL A 57 -11.55 -30.95 5.30
C VAL A 57 -11.01 -29.80 4.44
N LEU A 58 -11.84 -29.21 3.58
CA LEU A 58 -11.43 -28.07 2.77
C LEU A 58 -11.15 -26.82 3.62
N GLY A 59 -12.02 -26.54 4.61
CA GLY A 59 -11.87 -25.39 5.51
C GLY A 59 -10.62 -25.48 6.38
N THR A 60 -10.29 -26.68 6.88
CA THR A 60 -9.07 -26.91 7.66
C THR A 60 -7.81 -26.74 6.80
N ALA A 61 -7.80 -27.21 5.55
CA ALA A 61 -6.67 -27.01 4.63
C ALA A 61 -6.40 -25.52 4.36
N VAL A 62 -7.46 -24.72 4.15
CA VAL A 62 -7.34 -23.27 3.92
C VAL A 62 -6.81 -22.55 5.17
N ALA A 63 -7.28 -22.92 6.37
CA ALA A 63 -6.81 -22.33 7.62
C ALA A 63 -5.32 -22.61 7.88
N VAL A 64 -4.85 -23.83 7.59
CA VAL A 64 -3.44 -24.20 7.70
C VAL A 64 -2.58 -23.38 6.74
N LEU A 65 -3.00 -23.27 5.47
CA LEU A 65 -2.28 -22.45 4.47
C LEU A 65 -2.23 -20.97 4.86
N GLY A 66 -3.33 -20.41 5.36
CA GLY A 66 -3.37 -19.03 5.85
C GLY A 66 -2.47 -18.79 7.06
N GLY A 67 -2.40 -19.75 7.99
CA GLY A 67 -1.49 -19.71 9.13
C GLY A 67 -0.02 -19.69 8.70
N ILE A 68 0.37 -20.54 7.75
CA ILE A 68 1.73 -20.60 7.22
C ILE A 68 2.13 -19.26 6.57
N ILE A 69 1.23 -18.63 5.81
CA ILE A 69 1.48 -17.33 5.18
C ILE A 69 1.61 -16.21 6.23
N GLY A 70 0.79 -16.22 7.28
CA GLY A 70 0.86 -15.23 8.37
C GLY A 70 2.10 -15.38 9.25
N LEU A 71 2.65 -16.59 9.36
CA LEU A 71 3.91 -16.90 10.06
C LEU A 71 5.15 -16.62 9.20
N MET A 72 5.01 -16.30 7.91
CA MET A 72 6.16 -15.95 7.08
C MET A 72 6.69 -14.56 7.48
N PRO A 73 8.00 -14.45 7.83
CA PRO A 73 8.60 -13.15 8.12
C PRO A 73 8.56 -12.30 6.85
N LYS A 74 8.22 -11.01 7.00
CA LYS A 74 8.25 -10.03 5.91
C LYS A 74 9.63 -10.08 5.25
N VAL A 75 9.66 -10.30 3.93
CA VAL A 75 10.90 -10.37 3.17
C VAL A 75 11.58 -9.01 3.16
N GLU A 76 12.62 -8.87 3.99
CA GLU A 76 13.62 -7.83 3.81
C GLU A 76 14.54 -8.29 2.68
N TYR A 77 14.74 -7.44 1.67
CA TYR A 77 15.60 -7.76 0.52
C TYR A 77 17.06 -7.78 0.98
N PHE A 78 17.61 -8.96 1.23
CA PHE A 78 19.04 -9.16 1.47
C PHE A 78 19.75 -9.43 0.14
N GLN A 79 20.65 -8.52 -0.25
CA GLN A 79 21.65 -8.78 -1.28
C GLN A 79 22.63 -9.83 -0.72
N THR A 80 22.54 -11.08 -1.16
CA THR A 80 23.44 -12.13 -0.69
C THR A 80 24.74 -12.11 -1.49
N VAL A 81 25.80 -11.57 -0.89
CA VAL A 81 27.18 -11.87 -1.30
C VAL A 81 27.68 -12.99 -0.38
N ASN A 82 27.57 -14.24 -0.83
CA ASN A 82 28.30 -15.41 -0.30
C ASN A 82 28.05 -15.82 1.18
N ASN A 83 26.91 -16.45 1.47
CA ASN A 83 26.64 -17.48 2.52
C ASN A 83 27.40 -17.44 3.88
N GLU A 84 27.80 -16.27 4.37
CA GLU A 84 28.42 -16.05 5.67
C GLU A 84 27.48 -15.21 6.56
N VAL A 85 27.60 -15.37 7.88
CA VAL A 85 26.70 -14.80 8.91
C VAL A 85 26.45 -13.31 8.65
N ILE A 86 25.20 -12.96 8.33
CA ILE A 86 24.74 -11.57 8.18
C ILE A 86 24.79 -10.91 9.56
N CYS A 87 25.91 -10.27 9.89
CA CYS A 87 25.92 -9.27 10.94
C CYS A 87 24.84 -8.23 10.60
N LYS A 88 24.02 -7.82 11.57
CA LYS A 88 23.13 -6.65 11.40
C LYS A 88 24.01 -5.48 11.02
N ILE A 89 23.98 -5.09 9.75
CA ILE A 89 24.68 -3.91 9.26
C ILE A 89 24.04 -2.75 10.00
N ASN A 90 24.79 -2.14 10.91
CA ASN A 90 24.36 -0.92 11.55
C ASN A 90 24.20 0.13 10.45
N PRO A 91 23.00 0.69 10.23
CA PRO A 91 22.78 1.67 9.18
C PRO A 91 23.65 2.93 9.32
N ASN A 92 24.28 3.14 10.49
CA ASN A 92 25.28 4.18 10.69
C ASN A 92 26.66 3.83 10.10
N ASP A 93 27.00 2.54 10.00
CA ASP A 93 28.31 2.07 9.51
C ASP A 93 28.31 1.84 7.99
N ASN A 94 27.13 1.64 7.40
CA ASN A 94 26.94 1.51 5.95
C ASN A 94 25.61 2.17 5.50
N PRO A 95 25.54 3.50 5.51
CA PRO A 95 24.34 4.21 5.07
C PRO A 95 24.09 3.98 3.57
N ALA A 96 22.82 3.90 3.16
CA ALA A 96 22.43 3.75 1.76
C ALA A 96 22.93 4.91 0.86
N PHE A 97 23.21 6.07 1.47
CA PHE A 97 23.81 7.23 0.81
C PHE A 97 25.09 7.63 1.54
N THR A 98 26.17 7.83 0.77
CA THR A 98 27.43 8.34 1.29
C THR A 98 27.35 9.86 1.52
N ASP A 99 28.20 10.41 2.39
CA ASP A 99 28.30 11.85 2.59
C ASP A 99 28.56 12.60 1.26
N VAL A 100 29.34 12.00 0.36
CA VAL A 100 29.60 12.57 -0.97
C VAL A 100 28.33 12.66 -1.80
N ASN A 101 27.51 11.60 -1.81
CA ASN A 101 26.23 11.59 -2.55
C ASN A 101 25.28 12.65 -2.00
N VAL A 102 25.20 12.78 -0.69
CA VAL A 102 24.36 13.79 -0.03
C VAL A 102 24.85 15.20 -0.34
N ALA A 103 26.16 15.43 -0.28
CA ALA A 103 26.75 16.73 -0.55
C ALA A 103 26.55 17.17 -2.01
N GLU A 104 26.66 16.23 -2.95
CA GLU A 104 26.43 16.50 -4.37
C GLU A 104 24.95 16.77 -4.65
N PHE A 105 24.04 15.96 -4.11
CA PHE A 105 22.60 16.18 -4.22
C PHE A 105 22.19 17.55 -3.67
N ALA A 106 22.73 17.93 -2.51
CA ALA A 106 22.50 19.26 -1.93
C ALA A 106 23.02 20.39 -2.81
N SER A 107 24.21 20.21 -3.40
CA SER A 107 24.80 21.19 -4.31
C SER A 107 23.94 21.36 -5.56
N GLU A 108 23.50 20.27 -6.16
CA GLU A 108 22.62 20.30 -7.33
C GLU A 108 21.29 20.99 -7.02
N GLY A 109 20.68 20.68 -5.87
CA GLY A 109 19.45 21.34 -5.43
C GLY A 109 19.62 22.84 -5.27
N LEU A 110 20.73 23.29 -4.69
CA LEU A 110 21.02 24.71 -4.49
C LEU A 110 21.30 25.44 -5.81
N LEU A 111 22.14 24.85 -6.69
CA LEU A 111 22.49 25.45 -7.97
C LEU A 111 21.25 25.64 -8.86
N ASN A 112 20.35 24.65 -8.86
CA ASN A 112 19.10 24.73 -9.60
C ASN A 112 18.13 25.73 -8.96
N ALA A 113 18.06 25.81 -7.62
CA ALA A 113 17.18 26.75 -6.94
C ALA A 113 17.53 28.22 -7.23
N TYR A 114 18.82 28.51 -7.44
CA TYR A 114 19.31 29.83 -7.84
C TYR A 114 19.51 29.98 -9.35
N SER A 115 19.01 29.06 -10.18
CA SER A 115 19.02 29.20 -11.64
C SER A 115 17.66 29.72 -12.11
N LEU A 116 17.47 31.05 -12.07
CA LEU A 116 16.18 31.69 -12.30
C LEU A 116 16.20 32.61 -13.53
N ASP A 117 15.10 32.61 -14.27
CA ASP A 117 14.85 33.51 -15.39
C ASP A 117 13.66 34.43 -15.08
N TYR A 118 13.72 35.70 -15.48
CA TYR A 118 12.63 36.66 -15.30
C TYR A 118 11.27 36.20 -15.85
N GLN A 119 11.24 35.34 -16.87
CA GLN A 119 9.98 34.86 -17.47
C GLN A 119 9.27 33.83 -16.59
N ASN A 120 10.01 32.85 -16.05
CA ASN A 120 9.44 31.67 -15.40
C ASN A 120 9.89 31.47 -13.95
N ALA A 121 10.51 32.49 -13.32
CA ALA A 121 11.09 32.41 -11.98
C ALA A 121 10.21 31.69 -10.94
N ASP A 122 8.91 32.00 -10.87
CA ASP A 122 7.98 31.38 -9.91
C ASP A 122 7.71 29.89 -10.20
N ALA A 123 7.64 29.51 -11.48
CA ALA A 123 7.39 28.13 -11.86
C ALA A 123 8.65 27.28 -11.68
N ASP A 124 9.79 27.79 -12.14
CA ASP A 124 11.09 27.11 -12.09
C ASP A 124 11.52 26.84 -10.65
N ILE A 125 11.33 27.84 -9.77
CA ILE A 125 11.68 27.68 -8.37
C ILE A 125 10.78 26.67 -7.67
N ASN A 126 9.45 26.78 -7.84
CA ASN A 126 8.53 25.87 -7.16
C ASN A 126 8.72 24.41 -7.61
N ASN A 127 9.01 24.19 -8.90
CA ASN A 127 9.31 22.86 -9.42
C ASN A 127 10.62 22.30 -8.85
N THR A 128 11.68 23.12 -8.82
CA THR A 128 12.97 22.73 -8.25
C THR A 128 12.86 22.41 -6.77
N LEU A 129 12.19 23.27 -5.99
CA LEU A 129 12.04 23.05 -4.55
C LEU A 129 11.22 21.80 -4.23
N ARG A 130 10.22 21.44 -5.05
CA ARG A 130 9.47 20.18 -4.90
C ARG A 130 10.36 18.94 -5.04
N ARG A 131 11.41 19.01 -5.85
CA ARG A 131 12.33 17.90 -6.13
C ARG A 131 13.40 17.75 -5.05
N TYR A 132 14.00 18.85 -4.60
CA TYR A 132 15.20 18.81 -3.75
C TYR A 132 14.93 19.10 -2.26
N PHE A 133 13.82 19.75 -1.92
CA PHE A 133 13.54 20.21 -0.55
C PHE A 133 12.39 19.42 0.07
N THR A 134 12.42 19.27 1.39
CA THR A 134 11.25 18.82 2.17
C THR A 134 10.16 19.88 2.12
N ASP A 135 8.92 19.53 2.50
CA ASP A 135 7.82 20.51 2.49
C ASP A 135 8.09 21.70 3.43
N ARG A 136 8.67 21.44 4.62
CA ARG A 136 9.07 22.48 5.57
C ARG A 136 10.23 23.33 5.04
N GLY A 137 11.28 22.69 4.51
CA GLY A 137 12.44 23.40 3.95
C GLY A 137 12.06 24.26 2.75
N ARG A 138 11.14 23.79 1.89
CA ARG A 138 10.61 24.56 0.77
C ARG A 138 9.89 25.81 1.24
N GLU A 139 9.02 25.69 2.23
CA GLU A 139 8.24 26.83 2.75
C GLU A 139 9.15 27.89 3.39
N SER A 140 10.14 27.45 4.17
CA SER A 140 11.20 28.31 4.72
C SER A 140 11.95 29.06 3.61
N PHE A 141 12.55 28.30 2.68
CA PHE A 141 13.37 28.85 1.60
C PHE A 141 12.60 29.84 0.72
N ILE A 142 11.40 29.49 0.24
CA ILE A 142 10.63 30.37 -0.66
C ILE A 142 10.18 31.64 0.06
N THR A 143 9.89 31.55 1.36
CA THR A 143 9.50 32.70 2.17
C THR A 143 10.67 33.67 2.31
N THR A 144 11.84 33.19 2.70
CA THR A 144 13.06 34.02 2.81
C THR A 144 13.43 34.64 1.46
N LEU A 145 13.33 33.85 0.38
CA LEU A 145 13.68 34.35 -0.94
C LEU A 145 12.74 35.46 -1.41
N ARG A 146 11.43 35.33 -1.17
CA ARG A 146 10.46 36.41 -1.46
C ARG A 146 10.67 37.64 -0.57
N GLN A 147 10.93 37.43 0.72
CA GLN A 147 11.23 38.51 1.66
C GLN A 147 12.48 39.31 1.28
N SER A 148 13.46 38.68 0.63
CA SER A 148 14.65 39.38 0.14
C SER A 148 14.39 40.32 -1.05
N GLY A 149 13.24 40.21 -1.72
CA GLY A 149 12.91 40.97 -2.93
C GLY A 149 13.73 40.56 -4.17
N LEU A 150 14.56 39.51 -4.09
CA LEU A 150 15.41 39.07 -5.20
C LEU A 150 14.58 38.69 -6.43
N ILE A 151 13.47 37.98 -6.24
CA ILE A 151 12.58 37.58 -7.35
C ILE A 151 12.00 38.79 -8.06
N ASP A 152 11.59 39.82 -7.31
CA ASP A 152 11.05 41.06 -7.88
C ASP A 152 12.14 41.83 -8.64
N GLN A 153 13.37 41.86 -8.13
CA GLN A 153 14.50 42.46 -8.85
C GLN A 153 14.80 41.73 -10.15
N ILE A 154 14.76 40.40 -10.17
CA ILE A 154 14.99 39.60 -11.37
C ILE A 154 13.90 39.90 -12.42
N ARG A 155 12.63 39.94 -12.01
CA ARG A 155 11.49 40.22 -12.89
C ARG A 155 11.52 41.64 -13.44
N ASN A 156 11.66 42.64 -12.56
CA ASN A 156 11.55 44.05 -12.93
C ASN A 156 12.72 44.52 -13.80
N ASN A 157 13.88 43.85 -13.70
CA ASN A 157 15.08 44.20 -14.47
C ASN A 157 15.41 43.17 -15.56
N PHE A 158 14.50 42.24 -15.87
CA PHE A 158 14.68 41.22 -16.92
C PHE A 158 15.99 40.42 -16.80
N LEU A 159 16.36 40.04 -15.57
CA LEU A 159 17.62 39.37 -15.29
C LEU A 159 17.51 37.85 -15.42
N VAL A 160 18.66 37.22 -15.62
CA VAL A 160 18.82 35.76 -15.55
C VAL A 160 19.92 35.46 -14.54
N LEU A 161 19.55 34.76 -13.47
CA LEU A 161 20.47 34.34 -12.43
C LEU A 161 21.01 32.94 -12.74
N ARG A 162 22.33 32.79 -12.65
CA ARG A 162 23.04 31.51 -12.78
C ARG A 162 24.08 31.43 -11.69
N THR A 163 24.20 30.25 -11.07
CA THR A 163 25.18 30.01 -10.02
C THR A 163 26.09 28.84 -10.37
N SER A 164 27.29 28.85 -9.80
CA SER A 164 28.28 27.79 -9.99
C SER A 164 28.93 27.43 -8.66
N LYS A 165 29.38 26.18 -8.58
CA LYS A 165 30.07 25.63 -7.42
C LYS A 165 31.51 26.10 -7.40
N LEU A 166 31.90 26.83 -6.35
CA LEU A 166 33.28 27.31 -6.17
C LEU A 166 34.17 26.31 -5.43
N GLN A 167 33.59 25.53 -4.52
CA GLN A 167 34.30 24.59 -3.66
C GLN A 167 33.48 23.32 -3.47
N THR A 168 34.15 22.24 -3.07
CA THR A 168 33.48 20.99 -2.71
C THR A 168 32.63 21.19 -1.44
N PRO A 169 31.33 20.82 -1.47
CA PRO A 169 30.47 20.86 -0.29
C PRO A 169 30.99 19.92 0.79
N GLU A 170 30.90 20.35 2.04
CA GLU A 170 31.21 19.52 3.20
C GLU A 170 29.91 19.21 3.96
N VAL A 171 29.76 17.95 4.35
CA VAL A 171 28.64 17.50 5.20
C VAL A 171 29.05 17.64 6.66
N ALA A 172 28.32 18.45 7.41
CA ALA A 172 28.50 18.51 8.85
C ALA A 172 27.63 17.45 9.51
N LYS A 173 28.27 16.42 10.11
CA LYS A 173 27.58 15.44 10.96
C LYS A 173 27.34 16.06 12.32
N ASN A 174 26.08 16.11 12.76
CA ASN A 174 25.72 16.59 14.08
C ASN A 174 25.24 15.41 14.94
N ASN A 175 25.66 15.37 16.20
CA ASN A 175 25.50 14.21 17.10
C ASN A 175 24.06 14.05 17.64
N GLY A 176 23.05 13.97 16.76
CA GLY A 176 21.79 13.30 17.12
C GLY A 176 20.48 14.08 16.98
N ILE A 177 20.33 15.02 16.04
CA ILE A 177 18.99 15.60 15.78
C ILE A 177 18.58 15.53 14.30
N GLU A 178 19.49 15.61 13.34
CA GLU A 178 19.16 15.48 11.90
C GLU A 178 20.31 14.84 11.13
N PRO A 179 20.06 13.87 10.23
CA PRO A 179 21.12 13.00 9.72
C PRO A 179 22.11 13.73 8.80
N TYR A 180 21.73 14.83 8.15
CA TYR A 180 22.62 15.54 7.23
C TYR A 180 22.34 17.04 7.17
N ARG A 181 23.38 17.86 7.37
CA ARG A 181 23.37 19.31 7.18
C ARG A 181 24.51 19.66 6.23
N VAL A 182 24.18 20.28 5.10
CA VAL A 182 25.19 20.74 4.12
C VAL A 182 25.44 22.21 4.37
N CYS A 183 26.64 22.54 4.85
CA CYS A 183 27.02 23.90 5.19
C CYS A 183 27.89 24.51 4.09
N ARG A 184 27.71 25.81 3.84
CA ARG A 184 28.62 26.57 2.98
C ARG A 184 29.76 27.13 3.83
N ARG A 185 31.00 26.99 3.36
CA ARG A 185 32.15 27.67 3.97
C ARG A 185 32.36 29.02 3.29
N LEU A 186 31.79 30.08 3.83
CA LEU A 186 32.22 31.45 3.53
C LEU A 186 33.44 31.75 4.42
N SER A 187 34.42 32.44 3.85
CA SER A 187 35.82 32.58 4.30
C SER A 187 36.03 32.93 5.79
N ILE A 188 35.01 33.40 6.52
CA ILE A 188 35.11 33.79 7.93
C ILE A 188 33.86 33.38 8.77
N LEU A 189 32.74 32.97 8.16
CA LEU A 189 31.51 32.57 8.86
C LEU A 189 30.95 31.26 8.30
N ARG A 190 30.67 30.29 9.19
CA ARG A 190 29.90 29.08 8.86
C ARG A 190 28.42 29.45 8.88
N GLU A 191 27.83 29.67 7.72
CA GLU A 191 26.38 29.66 7.55
C GLU A 191 25.97 28.25 7.13
N CYS A 192 25.33 27.54 8.05
CA CYS A 192 24.65 26.30 7.74
C CYS A 192 23.20 26.63 7.40
N SER A 193 22.76 26.32 6.19
CA SER A 193 21.34 26.43 5.87
C SER A 193 20.56 25.41 6.70
N ASP A 194 19.60 25.89 7.48
CA ASP A 194 18.62 25.06 8.22
C ASP A 194 17.54 24.48 7.29
N ASP A 195 17.62 24.76 5.98
CA ASP A 195 16.65 24.25 5.02
C ASP A 195 16.86 22.75 4.80
N GLN A 196 15.95 22.00 5.41
CA GLN A 196 15.77 20.56 5.32
C GLN A 196 15.74 20.08 3.85
N ILE A 197 16.89 19.69 3.32
CA ILE A 197 17.03 19.03 2.02
C ILE A 197 16.38 17.65 2.12
N LYS A 198 15.62 17.26 1.09
CA LYS A 198 14.86 16.01 1.09
C LYS A 198 15.81 14.84 0.89
N ILE A 199 16.23 14.21 1.98
CA ILE A 199 17.00 12.97 1.93
C ILE A 199 16.07 11.89 2.48
N TYR A 200 15.37 11.18 1.60
CA TYR A 200 14.70 9.95 1.99
C TYR A 200 15.69 8.77 1.89
N PRO A 201 15.54 7.77 2.77
CA PRO A 201 16.23 6.49 2.64
C PRO A 201 15.87 5.76 1.34
#